data_AF-A0A2K0WAV1-F1
#
_entry.id   AF-A0A2K0WAV1-F1
#
_cell.length_a   1.000
_cell.length_b   1.000
_cell.length_c   1.000
_cell.angle_alpha   90.00
_cell.angle_beta   90.00
_cell.angle_gamma   90.00
#
_symmetry.space_group_name_H-M   'P 1'
#
loop_
_entity.id
_entity.type
_entity.pdbx_description
1 polymer ?
#
loop_
_entity_poly.entity_id
_entity_poly.type
_entity_poly.pdbx_seq_one_letter_code
_entity_poly.pdbx_strand_id
1 'polypeptide(L)'
;MELSRPADSQIVAASRPRSGHDVSAAPVRELERTIAGFQAMLTDEDRKKLQQLKTTSHDSQSIITFTAELDLLDKNRRGKSVASRLASFLQTIEQFTPIVDTYIQSNPDIAALIWGSVKLTFLFLANFASYFQSFVDLLNGFGSLCTRFAQYQVIFKESSRLKTSVCQFHTAVVTCCQQIVLAIRRPLKNQILKAITQSFQSELRSYVEDIRAKAEEVQGDIQLVKARCDREEQQLQTTERHEASNHRKRLMTWTSKATGEMEALQAQGRRNASDQKRRRFLEELSSFNFTSGFNSTRNKRHIGTAKWVFETPEFQEWIGIDGPPVLHVTGKSESSTTKWSEWLELTTV
;
A
#
# COMPACT_ATOMS: atom_id res chain seq x y z
N MET A 1 35.40 67.53 2.67
CA MET A 1 35.60 66.15 3.16
C MET A 1 34.98 65.24 2.13
N GLU A 2 35.84 64.71 1.26
CA GLU A 2 35.51 63.92 0.10
C GLU A 2 34.87 62.58 0.49
N LEU A 3 33.80 62.19 -0.19
CA LEU A 3 33.35 60.80 -0.27
C LEU A 3 32.97 60.52 -1.72
N SER A 4 33.97 60.08 -2.47
CA SER A 4 33.89 59.61 -3.84
C SER A 4 32.91 58.44 -3.97
N ARG A 5 31.93 58.57 -4.87
CA ARG A 5 31.14 57.44 -5.39
C ARG A 5 31.93 56.77 -6.51
N PRO A 6 32.18 55.44 -6.47
CA PRO A 6 32.62 54.72 -7.66
C PRO A 6 31.44 54.34 -8.53
N ALA A 7 31.68 54.39 -9.84
CA ALA A 7 30.74 54.13 -10.92
C ALA A 7 30.24 52.67 -10.97
N ASP A 8 28.99 52.54 -11.42
CA ASP A 8 28.33 51.27 -11.74
C ASP A 8 29.16 50.44 -12.71
N SER A 9 29.80 49.41 -12.18
CA SER A 9 30.43 48.36 -12.97
C SER A 9 29.37 47.31 -13.29
N GLN A 10 28.69 47.47 -14.44
CA GLN A 10 27.86 46.41 -15.02
C GLN A 10 28.74 45.18 -15.28
N ILE A 11 28.61 44.17 -14.41
CA ILE A 11 29.13 42.84 -14.66
C ILE A 11 28.27 42.25 -15.78
N VAL A 12 28.73 42.39 -17.02
CA VAL A 12 28.23 41.63 -18.16
C VAL A 12 28.62 40.17 -17.92
N ALA A 13 27.72 39.43 -17.28
CA ALA A 13 27.81 37.99 -17.20
C ALA A 13 27.64 37.43 -18.62
N ALA A 14 28.76 37.21 -19.29
CA ALA A 14 28.84 36.48 -20.54
C ALA A 14 28.12 35.13 -20.37
N SER A 15 26.94 35.04 -20.97
CA SER A 15 26.16 33.81 -21.04
C SER A 15 26.91 32.85 -21.95
N ARG A 16 27.78 32.05 -21.34
CA ARG A 16 28.46 30.93 -21.97
C ARG A 16 27.38 29.95 -22.44
N PRO A 17 27.32 29.56 -23.72
CA PRO A 17 26.35 28.58 -24.16
C PRO A 17 26.65 27.28 -23.41
N ARG A 18 25.72 26.84 -22.56
CA ARG A 18 25.75 25.51 -21.95
C ARG A 18 25.63 24.50 -23.08
N SER A 19 26.75 24.04 -23.60
CA SER A 19 26.86 22.80 -24.38
C SER A 19 26.69 21.61 -23.43
N GLY A 20 25.54 21.52 -22.77
CA GLY A 20 25.06 20.29 -22.16
C GLY A 20 24.43 19.48 -23.27
N HIS A 21 25.23 18.71 -24.00
CA HIS A 21 24.67 17.72 -24.91
C HIS A 21 23.88 16.72 -24.05
N ASP A 22 22.56 16.62 -24.28
CA ASP A 22 21.64 15.74 -23.55
C ASP A 22 22.16 14.30 -23.53
N VAL A 23 22.83 13.92 -22.44
CA VAL A 23 23.32 12.55 -22.20
C VAL A 23 22.12 11.59 -22.13
N SER A 24 20.96 12.07 -21.66
CA SER A 24 19.71 11.29 -21.60
C SER A 24 19.09 11.01 -22.99
N ALA A 25 19.44 11.78 -24.02
CA ALA A 25 18.92 11.60 -25.38
C ALA A 25 19.84 10.73 -26.26
N ALA A 26 21.02 10.33 -25.78
CA ALA A 26 21.95 9.52 -26.57
C ALA A 26 21.40 8.12 -26.94
N PRO A 27 20.79 7.36 -26.01
CA PRO A 27 20.26 6.02 -26.33
C PRO A 27 19.10 6.05 -27.34
N VAL A 28 18.26 7.09 -27.29
CA VAL A 28 17.15 7.29 -28.25
C VAL A 28 17.69 7.58 -29.64
N ARG A 29 18.66 8.50 -29.73
CA ARG A 29 19.31 8.84 -31.01
C ARG A 29 20.01 7.63 -31.63
N GLU A 30 20.57 6.74 -30.81
CA GLU A 30 21.16 5.49 -31.28
C GLU A 30 20.11 4.54 -31.86
N LEU A 31 19.00 4.36 -31.16
CA LEU A 31 17.88 3.55 -31.64
C LEU A 31 17.32 4.09 -32.95
N GLU A 32 17.08 5.39 -33.06
CA GLU A 32 16.62 6.06 -34.28
C GLU A 32 17.59 5.85 -35.44
N ARG A 33 18.90 6.03 -35.20
CA ARG A 33 19.94 5.79 -36.21
C ARG A 33 19.95 4.34 -36.67
N THR A 34 19.79 3.40 -35.75
CA THR A 34 19.79 1.96 -36.05
C THR A 34 18.57 1.58 -36.87
N ILE A 35 17.40 2.13 -36.57
CA ILE A 35 16.18 1.95 -37.38
C ILE A 35 16.37 2.54 -38.77
N ALA A 36 16.90 3.76 -38.89
CA ALA A 36 17.18 4.39 -40.18
C ALA A 36 18.17 3.55 -41.00
N GLY A 37 19.21 3.00 -40.36
CA GLY A 37 20.16 2.07 -40.98
C GLY A 37 19.50 0.79 -41.49
N PHE A 38 18.54 0.24 -40.73
CA PHE A 38 17.77 -0.92 -41.17
C PHE A 38 16.91 -0.58 -42.39
N GLN A 39 16.21 0.56 -42.39
CA GLN A 39 15.40 0.98 -43.54
C GLN A 39 16.26 1.22 -44.80
N ALA A 40 17.43 1.83 -44.64
CA ALA A 40 18.34 2.14 -45.74
C ALA A 40 18.89 0.88 -46.44
N MET A 41 19.06 -0.23 -45.71
CA MET A 41 19.50 -1.49 -46.33
C MET A 41 18.39 -2.23 -47.08
N LEU A 42 17.11 -1.88 -46.88
CA LEU A 42 16.00 -2.56 -47.54
C LEU A 42 15.85 -2.12 -49.01
N THR A 43 15.43 -3.05 -49.86
CA THR A 43 14.98 -2.74 -51.23
C THR A 43 13.69 -1.93 -51.19
N ASP A 44 13.30 -1.30 -52.30
CA ASP A 44 12.07 -0.51 -52.36
C ASP A 44 10.83 -1.35 -52.06
N GLU A 45 10.79 -2.61 -52.53
CA GLU A 45 9.71 -3.55 -52.23
C GLU A 45 9.69 -3.99 -50.77
N ASP A 46 10.87 -4.22 -50.18
CA ASP A 46 10.97 -4.55 -48.76
C ASP A 46 10.57 -3.36 -47.86
N ARG A 47 10.86 -2.12 -48.29
CA ARG A 47 10.39 -0.91 -47.60
C ARG A 47 8.89 -0.77 -47.67
N LYS A 48 8.25 -1.08 -48.81
CA LYS A 48 6.77 -1.11 -48.92
C LYS A 48 6.17 -2.16 -47.97
N LYS A 49 6.75 -3.36 -47.90
CA LYS A 49 6.32 -4.40 -46.95
C LYS A 49 6.48 -3.94 -45.50
N LEU A 50 7.61 -3.30 -45.16
CA LEU A 50 7.83 -2.75 -43.81
C LEU A 50 6.73 -1.74 -43.44
N GLN A 51 6.35 -0.85 -44.36
CA GLN A 51 5.27 0.13 -44.10
C GLN A 51 3.91 -0.53 -43.86
N GLN A 52 3.60 -1.63 -44.56
CA GLN A 52 2.39 -2.40 -44.31
C GLN A 52 2.42 -3.06 -42.92
N LEU A 53 3.55 -3.72 -42.57
CA LEU A 53 3.72 -4.42 -41.30
C LEU A 53 3.68 -3.50 -40.08
N LYS A 54 4.13 -2.25 -40.24
CA LYS A 54 4.05 -1.19 -39.22
C LYS A 54 2.61 -0.93 -38.77
N THR A 55 1.63 -1.05 -39.67
CA THR A 55 0.21 -0.79 -39.37
C THR A 55 -0.49 -1.98 -38.70
N THR A 56 0.17 -3.13 -38.62
CA THR A 56 -0.42 -4.34 -38.06
C THR A 56 -0.31 -4.33 -36.53
N SER A 57 -1.35 -4.81 -35.84
CA SER A 57 -1.31 -4.97 -34.38
C SER A 57 -0.11 -5.82 -33.94
N HIS A 58 0.40 -5.48 -32.76
CA HIS A 58 1.54 -6.11 -32.11
C HIS A 58 1.19 -6.66 -30.72
N ASP A 59 -0.10 -6.76 -30.42
CA ASP A 59 -0.61 -7.34 -29.18
C ASP A 59 -0.36 -8.86 -29.10
N SER A 60 -0.58 -9.42 -27.91
CA SER A 60 -0.34 -10.83 -27.64
C SER A 60 -1.09 -11.78 -28.60
N GLN A 61 -2.31 -11.44 -29.04
CA GLN A 61 -3.03 -12.27 -30.02
C GLN A 61 -2.38 -12.22 -31.40
N SER A 62 -1.97 -11.04 -31.85
CA SER A 62 -1.23 -10.89 -33.10
C SER A 62 0.09 -11.65 -33.11
N ILE A 63 0.78 -11.74 -31.97
CA ILE A 63 1.98 -12.58 -31.82
C ILE A 63 1.65 -14.05 -32.02
N ILE A 64 0.59 -14.55 -31.37
CA ILE A 64 0.17 -15.94 -31.50
C ILE A 64 -0.17 -16.25 -32.96
N THR A 65 -1.00 -15.43 -33.61
CA THR A 65 -1.38 -15.61 -35.02
C THR A 65 -0.16 -15.58 -35.93
N PHE A 66 0.73 -14.60 -35.76
CA PHE A 66 1.94 -14.49 -36.57
C PHE A 66 2.87 -15.71 -36.41
N THR A 67 3.06 -16.20 -35.19
CA THR A 67 3.86 -17.40 -34.97
C THR A 67 3.24 -18.67 -35.54
N ALA A 68 1.90 -18.76 -35.56
CA ALA A 68 1.19 -19.85 -36.21
C ALA A 68 1.33 -19.78 -37.74
N GLU A 69 1.24 -18.58 -38.34
CA GLU A 69 1.49 -18.36 -39.76
C GLU A 69 2.91 -18.77 -40.16
N LEU A 70 3.92 -18.40 -39.35
CA LEU A 70 5.29 -18.84 -39.56
C LEU A 70 5.45 -20.36 -39.45
N ASP A 71 4.75 -21.02 -38.51
CA ASP A 71 4.76 -22.48 -38.37
C ASP A 71 4.15 -23.17 -39.61
N LEU A 72 3.10 -22.57 -40.21
CA LEU A 72 2.46 -23.07 -41.44
C LEU A 72 3.29 -22.90 -42.71
N LEU A 73 4.17 -21.91 -42.76
CA LEU A 73 5.08 -21.70 -43.89
C LEU A 73 6.13 -22.81 -44.02
N ASP A 74 6.41 -23.54 -42.93
CA ASP A 74 7.37 -24.65 -42.92
C ASP A 74 6.71 -26.02 -43.18
N LYS A 75 6.25 -26.22 -44.43
CA LYS A 75 5.50 -27.42 -44.86
C LYS A 75 6.26 -28.75 -44.76
N ASN A 76 7.58 -28.72 -44.66
CA ASN A 76 8.43 -29.93 -44.67
C ASN A 76 8.87 -30.37 -43.26
N ARG A 77 8.32 -29.76 -42.22
CA ARG A 77 8.88 -29.90 -40.89
C ARG A 77 8.43 -31.15 -40.14
N ARG A 78 9.40 -31.91 -39.61
CA ARG A 78 9.21 -33.15 -38.85
C ARG A 78 9.56 -33.03 -37.36
N GLY A 79 9.35 -31.89 -36.71
CA GLY A 79 9.79 -31.66 -35.32
C GLY A 79 8.91 -30.72 -34.48
N LYS A 80 9.17 -30.67 -33.16
CA LYS A 80 8.39 -29.95 -32.12
C LYS A 80 8.17 -28.48 -32.50
N SER A 81 6.93 -27.97 -32.44
CA SER A 81 6.54 -26.59 -32.80
C SER A 81 7.53 -25.52 -32.28
N VAL A 82 7.84 -24.54 -33.15
CA VAL A 82 8.78 -23.45 -32.86
C VAL A 82 8.03 -22.24 -32.33
N ALA A 83 6.70 -22.26 -32.47
CA ALA A 83 5.80 -21.20 -32.08
C ALA A 83 6.01 -20.78 -30.63
N SER A 84 6.27 -21.72 -29.70
CA SER A 84 6.54 -21.37 -28.30
C SER A 84 7.81 -20.55 -28.10
N ARG A 85 8.90 -20.88 -28.80
CA ARG A 85 10.19 -20.17 -28.73
C ARG A 85 10.10 -18.81 -29.39
N LEU A 86 9.48 -18.76 -30.58
CA LEU A 86 9.20 -17.52 -31.28
C LEU A 86 8.29 -16.61 -30.46
N ALA A 87 7.20 -17.15 -29.91
CA ALA A 87 6.27 -16.39 -29.09
C ALA A 87 6.96 -15.82 -27.86
N SER A 88 7.78 -16.61 -27.16
CA SER A 88 8.52 -16.13 -25.98
C SER A 88 9.46 -14.97 -26.33
N PHE A 89 10.19 -15.07 -27.44
CA PHE A 89 11.07 -14.00 -27.91
C PHE A 89 10.27 -12.74 -28.30
N LEU A 90 9.21 -12.91 -29.09
CA LEU A 90 8.35 -11.81 -29.54
C LEU A 90 7.62 -11.13 -28.38
N GLN A 91 7.16 -11.88 -27.38
CA GLN A 91 6.57 -11.36 -26.15
C GLN A 91 7.60 -10.59 -25.30
N THR A 92 8.86 -11.02 -25.28
CA THR A 92 9.94 -10.28 -24.60
C THR A 92 10.20 -8.92 -25.26
N ILE A 93 10.04 -8.82 -26.59
CA ILE A 93 10.14 -7.54 -27.30
C ILE A 93 8.91 -6.68 -27.03
N GLU A 94 7.72 -7.27 -27.11
CA GLU A 94 6.44 -6.59 -26.91
C GLU A 94 6.31 -5.96 -25.52
N GLN A 95 6.69 -6.68 -24.46
CA GLN A 95 6.52 -6.21 -23.09
C GLN A 95 7.28 -4.89 -22.78
N PHE A 96 8.34 -4.57 -23.53
CA PHE A 96 9.13 -3.34 -23.36
C PHE A 96 8.72 -2.22 -24.32
N THR A 97 7.91 -2.53 -25.33
CA THR A 97 7.47 -1.57 -26.37
C THR A 97 6.66 -0.39 -25.80
N PRO A 98 5.73 -0.58 -24.83
CA PRO A 98 5.00 0.54 -24.24
C PRO A 98 5.87 1.60 -23.55
N ILE A 99 7.06 1.21 -23.08
CA ILE A 99 8.03 2.14 -22.46
C ILE A 99 8.61 3.06 -23.54
N VAL A 100 8.90 2.51 -24.73
CA VAL A 100 9.35 3.27 -25.90
C VAL A 100 8.28 4.25 -26.35
N ASP A 101 7.02 3.83 -26.49
CA ASP A 101 5.89 4.69 -26.89
C ASP A 101 5.68 5.87 -25.94
N THR A 102 5.83 5.61 -24.64
CA THR A 102 5.63 6.62 -23.61
C THR A 102 6.77 7.64 -23.57
N TYR A 103 8.00 7.19 -23.82
CA TYR A 103 9.19 8.03 -23.70
C TYR A 103 9.48 8.81 -24.97
N ILE A 104 9.32 8.19 -26.14
CA ILE A 104 9.59 8.82 -27.43
C ILE A 104 8.31 9.47 -27.96
N GLN A 105 7.80 10.44 -27.21
CA GLN A 105 6.62 11.23 -27.61
C GLN A 105 6.85 11.99 -28.93
N SER A 106 8.12 12.24 -29.27
CA SER A 106 8.54 12.92 -30.49
C SER A 106 8.31 12.11 -31.76
N ASN A 107 8.22 10.77 -31.67
CA ASN A 107 8.05 9.91 -32.84
C ASN A 107 7.33 8.59 -32.50
N PRO A 108 5.99 8.57 -32.55
CA PRO A 108 5.19 7.38 -32.24
C PRO A 108 5.43 6.23 -33.23
N ASP A 109 6.12 6.47 -34.35
CA ASP A 109 6.42 5.43 -35.32
C ASP A 109 7.54 4.48 -34.89
N ILE A 110 8.35 4.82 -33.88
CA ILE A 110 9.54 4.04 -33.52
C ILE A 110 9.17 2.63 -33.06
N ALA A 111 8.21 2.48 -32.16
CA ALA A 111 7.73 1.16 -31.72
C ALA A 111 7.21 0.32 -32.89
N ALA A 112 6.40 0.94 -33.75
CA ALA A 112 5.84 0.30 -34.92
C ALA A 112 6.93 -0.11 -35.95
N LEU A 113 8.00 0.68 -36.07
CA LEU A 113 9.16 0.37 -36.92
C LEU A 113 10.02 -0.76 -36.35
N ILE A 114 10.24 -0.80 -35.03
CA ILE A 114 10.91 -1.93 -34.36
C ILE A 114 10.14 -3.20 -34.67
N TRP A 115 8.82 -3.17 -34.45
CA TRP A 115 7.97 -4.34 -34.67
C TRP A 115 7.91 -4.78 -36.14
N GLY A 116 7.75 -3.81 -37.04
CA GLY A 116 7.79 -4.06 -38.48
C GLY A 116 9.11 -4.69 -38.92
N SER A 117 10.24 -4.24 -38.35
CA SER A 117 11.58 -4.78 -38.63
C SER A 117 11.67 -6.24 -38.20
N VAL A 118 11.22 -6.57 -36.99
CA VAL A 118 11.20 -7.94 -36.46
C VAL A 118 10.33 -8.86 -37.33
N LYS A 119 9.09 -8.46 -37.62
CA LYS A 119 8.18 -9.24 -38.49
C LYS A 119 8.78 -9.48 -39.87
N LEU A 120 9.31 -8.42 -40.50
CA LEU A 120 9.92 -8.52 -41.83
C LEU A 120 11.12 -9.47 -41.83
N THR A 121 11.97 -9.41 -40.80
CA THR A 121 13.10 -10.32 -40.64
C THR A 121 12.67 -11.78 -40.54
N PHE A 122 11.61 -12.08 -39.78
CA PHE A 122 11.06 -13.43 -39.70
C PHE A 122 10.48 -13.91 -41.04
N LEU A 123 9.82 -13.04 -41.79
CA LEU A 123 9.35 -13.36 -43.14
C LEU A 123 10.51 -13.67 -44.10
N PHE A 124 11.65 -12.97 -43.98
CA PHE A 124 12.84 -13.33 -44.75
C PHE A 124 13.38 -14.69 -44.34
N LEU A 125 13.52 -14.96 -43.04
CA LEU A 125 14.01 -16.24 -42.53
C LEU A 125 13.13 -17.41 -42.98
N ALA A 126 11.80 -17.23 -43.01
CA ALA A 126 10.86 -18.27 -43.41
C ALA A 126 11.09 -18.79 -44.85
N ASN A 127 11.71 -17.99 -45.73
CA ASN A 127 12.09 -18.43 -47.08
C ASN A 127 13.30 -19.38 -47.09
N PHE A 128 14.06 -19.47 -45.98
CA PHE A 128 15.29 -20.25 -45.85
C PHE A 128 15.22 -21.18 -44.64
N ALA A 129 14.62 -22.38 -44.82
CA ALA A 129 14.36 -23.33 -43.74
C ALA A 129 15.57 -23.62 -42.82
N SER A 130 16.78 -23.76 -43.39
CA SER A 130 17.99 -24.02 -42.59
C SER A 130 18.42 -22.84 -41.70
N TYR A 131 18.24 -21.60 -42.17
CA TYR A 131 18.53 -20.39 -41.40
C TYR A 131 17.46 -20.15 -40.36
N PHE A 132 16.19 -20.34 -40.72
CA PHE A 132 15.07 -20.25 -39.80
C PHE A 132 15.27 -21.18 -38.61
N GLN A 133 15.53 -22.47 -38.86
CA GLN A 133 15.74 -23.44 -37.78
C GLN A 133 16.94 -23.06 -36.90
N SER A 134 18.07 -22.68 -37.51
CA SER A 134 19.28 -22.29 -36.78
C SER A 134 19.06 -21.05 -35.91
N PHE A 135 18.27 -20.09 -36.40
CA PHE A 135 17.92 -18.89 -35.65
C PHE A 135 16.99 -19.23 -34.48
N VAL A 136 15.94 -20.01 -34.69
CA VAL A 136 15.05 -20.42 -33.58
C VAL A 136 15.82 -21.18 -32.50
N ASP A 137 16.80 -21.99 -32.86
CA ASP A 137 17.63 -22.71 -31.88
C ASP A 137 18.48 -21.76 -31.02
N LEU A 138 18.86 -20.58 -31.53
CA LEU A 138 19.50 -19.52 -30.73
C LEU A 138 18.53 -18.84 -29.77
N LEU A 139 17.23 -18.79 -30.09
CA LEU A 139 16.18 -18.19 -29.24
C LEU A 139 15.80 -19.06 -28.02
N ASN A 140 16.44 -20.21 -27.84
CA ASN A 140 16.28 -21.00 -26.62
C ASN A 140 16.61 -20.17 -25.37
N GLY A 141 15.85 -20.37 -24.29
CA GLY A 141 16.05 -19.67 -23.01
C GLY A 141 15.26 -18.37 -22.83
N PHE A 142 14.79 -17.73 -23.90
CA PHE A 142 14.00 -16.49 -23.82
C PHE A 142 12.66 -16.64 -23.07
N GLY A 143 12.12 -17.86 -22.96
CA GLY A 143 10.93 -18.13 -22.16
C GLY A 143 11.05 -17.69 -20.69
N SER A 144 12.27 -17.74 -20.12
CA SER A 144 12.51 -17.27 -18.74
C SER A 144 12.49 -15.74 -18.59
N LEU A 145 12.70 -15.01 -19.69
CA LEU A 145 12.71 -13.54 -19.73
C LEU A 145 11.33 -12.94 -20.02
N CYS A 146 10.36 -13.78 -20.40
CA CYS A 146 9.00 -13.35 -20.62
C CYS A 146 8.30 -13.13 -19.27
N THR A 147 8.18 -11.88 -18.86
CA THR A 147 7.62 -11.46 -17.56
C THR A 147 6.71 -10.26 -17.76
N ARG A 148 5.42 -10.41 -17.47
CA ARG A 148 4.44 -9.34 -17.69
C ARG A 148 4.55 -8.27 -16.59
N PHE A 149 4.94 -7.05 -16.98
CA PHE A 149 5.14 -5.91 -16.05
C PHE A 149 4.11 -4.77 -16.18
N ALA A 150 2.96 -5.02 -16.81
CA ALA A 150 1.95 -4.00 -17.13
C ALA A 150 1.56 -3.10 -15.94
N GLN A 151 1.65 -3.61 -14.70
CA GLN A 151 1.28 -2.88 -13.47
C GLN A 151 2.23 -1.73 -13.09
N TYR A 152 3.45 -1.68 -13.65
CA TYR A 152 4.48 -0.71 -13.23
C TYR A 152 4.83 0.33 -14.32
N GLN A 153 4.08 0.37 -15.43
CA GLN A 153 4.33 1.29 -16.55
C GLN A 153 4.33 2.77 -16.16
N VAL A 154 3.54 3.15 -15.14
CA VAL A 154 3.48 4.53 -14.64
C VAL A 154 4.81 4.91 -13.96
N ILE A 155 5.39 4.00 -13.19
CA ILE A 155 6.62 4.23 -12.41
C ILE A 155 7.86 4.22 -13.33
N PHE A 156 7.77 3.52 -14.47
CA PHE A 156 8.84 3.48 -15.47
C PHE A 156 9.14 4.83 -16.14
N LYS A 157 8.18 5.76 -16.15
CA LYS A 157 8.34 7.07 -16.81
C LYS A 157 9.41 7.94 -16.16
N GLU A 158 9.77 7.69 -14.91
CA GLU A 158 10.68 8.55 -14.14
C GLU A 158 12.13 8.04 -14.13
N SER A 159 12.37 6.76 -14.44
CA SER A 159 13.70 6.16 -14.37
C SER A 159 14.52 6.38 -15.64
N SER A 160 15.53 7.26 -15.59
CA SER A 160 16.48 7.50 -16.69
C SER A 160 17.31 6.26 -17.05
N ARG A 161 17.67 5.46 -16.05
CA ARG A 161 18.40 4.21 -16.21
C ARG A 161 17.57 3.19 -17.00
N LEU A 162 16.31 2.97 -16.59
CA LEU A 162 15.41 2.05 -17.28
C LEU A 162 15.17 2.46 -18.74
N LYS A 163 14.98 3.76 -19.00
CA LYS A 163 14.87 4.30 -20.36
C LYS A 163 16.08 3.94 -21.22
N THR A 164 17.28 4.11 -20.67
CA THR A 164 18.53 3.79 -21.35
C THR A 164 18.60 2.30 -21.70
N SER A 165 18.33 1.42 -20.73
CA SER A 165 18.38 -0.03 -20.91
C SER A 165 17.35 -0.51 -21.93
N VAL A 166 16.13 0.05 -21.93
CA VAL A 166 15.08 -0.27 -22.92
C VAL A 166 15.48 0.16 -24.32
N CYS A 167 16.02 1.37 -24.49
CA CYS A 167 16.52 1.82 -25.80
C CYS A 167 17.67 0.93 -26.31
N GLN A 168 18.60 0.54 -25.43
CA GLN A 168 19.70 -0.35 -25.78
C GLN A 168 19.20 -1.75 -26.17
N PHE A 169 18.23 -2.30 -25.44
CA PHE A 169 17.58 -3.56 -25.79
C PHE A 169 16.96 -3.52 -27.20
N HIS A 170 16.13 -2.51 -27.49
CA HIS A 170 15.53 -2.41 -28.82
C HIS A 170 16.57 -2.13 -29.92
N THR A 171 17.65 -1.41 -29.60
CA THR A 171 18.78 -1.21 -30.52
C THR A 171 19.44 -2.54 -30.86
N ALA A 172 19.69 -3.41 -29.87
CA ALA A 172 20.24 -4.75 -30.08
C ALA A 172 19.32 -5.62 -30.93
N VAL A 173 17.99 -5.54 -30.71
CA VAL A 173 16.99 -6.25 -31.52
C VAL A 173 17.06 -5.83 -32.99
N VAL A 174 17.00 -4.53 -33.28
CA VAL A 174 17.05 -4.02 -34.66
C VAL A 174 18.41 -4.30 -35.31
N THR A 175 19.50 -4.23 -34.54
CA THR A 175 20.84 -4.61 -35.02
C THR A 175 20.89 -6.08 -35.43
N CYS A 176 20.33 -6.98 -34.62
CA CYS A 176 20.22 -8.39 -34.99
C CYS A 176 19.40 -8.59 -36.28
N CYS A 177 18.27 -7.86 -36.42
CA CYS A 177 17.49 -7.84 -37.66
C CYS A 177 18.32 -7.42 -38.88
N GLN A 178 19.15 -6.39 -38.77
CA GLN A 178 20.07 -5.96 -39.83
C GLN A 178 21.03 -7.08 -40.23
N GLN A 179 21.65 -7.74 -39.25
CA GLN A 179 22.63 -8.80 -39.50
C GLN A 179 22.00 -10.03 -40.16
N ILE A 180 20.77 -10.38 -39.74
CA ILE A 180 19.99 -11.45 -40.40
C ILE A 180 19.74 -11.10 -41.87
N VAL A 181 19.29 -9.88 -42.16
CA VAL A 181 19.03 -9.43 -43.54
C VAL A 181 20.30 -9.46 -44.38
N LEU A 182 21.41 -8.97 -43.85
CA LEU A 182 22.71 -9.01 -44.51
C LEU A 182 23.14 -10.45 -44.80
N ALA A 183 22.98 -11.37 -43.85
CA ALA A 183 23.36 -12.76 -44.02
C ALA A 183 22.46 -13.50 -45.03
N ILE A 184 21.16 -13.24 -45.03
CA ILE A 184 20.21 -13.82 -46.00
C ILE A 184 20.53 -13.38 -47.44
N ARG A 185 20.97 -12.13 -47.63
CA ARG A 185 21.30 -11.59 -48.95
C ARG A 185 22.67 -12.00 -49.46
N ARG A 186 23.46 -12.77 -48.69
CA ARG A 186 24.73 -13.31 -49.19
C ARG A 186 24.44 -14.33 -50.30
N PRO A 187 25.16 -14.28 -51.43
CA PRO A 187 24.97 -15.25 -52.50
C PRO A 187 25.30 -16.67 -52.01
N LEU A 188 24.31 -17.55 -51.96
CA LEU A 188 24.49 -18.95 -51.59
C LEU A 188 25.21 -19.69 -52.73
N LYS A 189 26.39 -20.25 -52.45
CA LYS A 189 27.01 -21.24 -53.34
C LYS A 189 26.50 -22.63 -52.93
N ASN A 190 25.79 -23.30 -53.84
CA ASN A 190 25.07 -24.56 -53.60
C ASN A 190 25.90 -25.72 -53.01
N GLN A 191 27.23 -25.64 -53.04
CA GLN A 191 28.12 -26.70 -52.54
C GLN A 191 28.48 -26.59 -51.04
N ILE A 192 28.11 -25.50 -50.34
CA ILE A 192 28.59 -25.22 -48.97
C ILE A 192 27.43 -24.89 -48.00
N LEU A 193 26.19 -25.25 -48.33
CA LEU A 193 25.00 -24.83 -47.56
C LEU A 193 25.13 -25.08 -46.05
N LYS A 194 25.58 -26.28 -45.64
CA LYS A 194 25.75 -26.63 -44.22
C LYS A 194 26.79 -25.75 -43.52
N ALA A 195 27.92 -25.47 -44.15
CA ALA A 195 28.97 -24.64 -43.54
C ALA A 195 28.53 -23.16 -43.50
N ILE A 196 27.78 -22.68 -44.50
CA ILE A 196 27.19 -21.34 -44.49
C ILE A 196 26.17 -21.21 -43.36
N THR A 197 25.30 -22.21 -43.17
CA THR A 197 24.33 -22.21 -42.05
C THR A 197 25.02 -22.24 -40.68
N GLN A 198 26.10 -23.01 -40.52
CA GLN A 198 26.88 -23.01 -39.29
C GLN A 198 27.58 -21.66 -39.05
N SER A 199 28.13 -21.06 -40.10
CA SER A 199 28.71 -19.71 -40.04
C SER A 199 27.65 -18.68 -39.62
N PHE A 200 26.47 -18.73 -40.22
CA PHE A 200 25.32 -17.88 -39.86
C PHE A 200 24.94 -18.02 -38.40
N GLN A 201 24.81 -19.26 -37.90
CA GLN A 201 24.48 -19.50 -36.50
C GLN A 201 25.57 -18.95 -35.56
N SER A 202 26.85 -19.11 -35.91
CA SER A 202 27.95 -18.61 -35.09
C SER A 202 28.01 -17.08 -35.04
N GLU A 203 27.74 -16.42 -36.18
CA GLU A 203 27.71 -14.96 -36.30
C GLU A 203 26.55 -14.37 -35.50
N LEU A 204 25.34 -14.93 -35.68
CA LEU A 204 24.13 -14.46 -34.99
C LEU A 204 24.09 -14.76 -33.50
N ARG A 205 24.83 -15.76 -33.03
CA ARG A 205 24.89 -16.09 -31.61
C ARG A 205 25.27 -14.86 -30.78
N SER A 206 26.30 -14.12 -31.20
CA SER A 206 26.75 -12.92 -30.48
C SER A 206 25.63 -11.88 -30.32
N TYR A 207 24.86 -11.62 -31.38
CA TYR A 207 23.75 -10.67 -31.36
C TYR A 207 22.55 -11.16 -30.55
N VAL A 208 22.24 -12.46 -30.58
CA VAL A 208 21.15 -13.02 -29.77
C VAL A 208 21.51 -13.02 -28.28
N GLU A 209 22.77 -13.30 -27.94
CA GLU A 209 23.27 -13.19 -26.56
C GLU A 209 23.29 -11.74 -26.06
N ASP A 210 23.62 -10.76 -26.93
CA ASP A 210 23.53 -9.33 -26.59
C ASP A 210 22.08 -8.90 -26.31
N ILE A 211 21.11 -9.34 -27.14
CA ILE A 211 19.68 -9.11 -26.86
C ILE A 211 19.29 -9.71 -25.50
N ARG A 212 19.75 -10.92 -25.19
CA ARG A 212 19.47 -11.58 -23.91
C ARG A 212 20.03 -10.78 -22.74
N ALA A 213 21.30 -10.40 -22.80
CA ALA A 213 21.96 -9.61 -21.76
C ALA A 213 21.25 -8.26 -21.55
N LYS A 214 20.81 -7.60 -22.63
CA LYS A 214 20.06 -6.35 -22.55
C LYS A 214 18.65 -6.53 -22.01
N ALA A 215 17.98 -7.65 -22.30
CA ALA A 215 16.70 -7.97 -21.69
C ALA A 215 16.84 -8.20 -20.17
N GLU A 216 17.88 -8.91 -19.74
CA GLU A 216 18.20 -9.11 -18.32
C GLU A 216 18.51 -7.79 -17.61
N GLU A 217 19.24 -6.88 -18.25
CA GLU A 217 19.50 -5.52 -17.74
C GLU A 217 18.19 -4.74 -17.55
N VAL A 218 17.29 -4.77 -18.54
CA VAL A 218 15.95 -4.15 -18.42
C VAL A 218 15.15 -4.76 -17.28
N GLN A 219 15.14 -6.09 -17.15
CA GLN A 219 14.46 -6.77 -16.04
C GLN A 219 15.03 -6.38 -14.67
N GLY A 220 16.35 -6.33 -14.54
CA GLY A 220 17.02 -5.90 -13.30
C GLY A 220 16.68 -4.47 -12.94
N ASP A 221 16.61 -3.57 -13.92
CA ASP A 221 16.21 -2.18 -13.72
C ASP A 221 14.74 -2.04 -13.31
N ILE A 222 13.86 -2.85 -13.91
CA ILE A 222 12.45 -2.92 -13.51
C ILE A 222 12.33 -3.38 -12.05
N GLN A 223 13.05 -4.44 -11.67
CA GLN A 223 13.04 -4.95 -10.29
C GLN A 223 13.58 -3.91 -9.31
N LEU A 224 14.63 -3.18 -9.68
CA LEU A 224 15.17 -2.11 -8.85
C LEU A 224 14.18 -0.96 -8.64
N VAL A 225 13.52 -0.52 -9.71
CA VAL A 225 12.50 0.54 -9.64
C VAL A 225 11.33 0.09 -8.77
N LYS A 226 10.87 -1.15 -8.94
CA LYS A 226 9.83 -1.75 -8.11
C LYS A 226 10.25 -1.75 -6.63
N ALA A 227 11.43 -2.26 -6.30
CA ALA A 227 11.90 -2.33 -4.92
C ALA A 227 11.99 -0.96 -4.24
N ARG A 228 12.32 0.10 -4.98
CA ARG A 228 12.30 1.48 -4.46
C ARG A 228 10.89 1.97 -4.17
N CYS A 229 9.97 1.77 -5.11
CA CYS A 229 8.57 2.15 -4.95
C CYS A 229 7.92 1.43 -3.76
N ASP A 230 8.11 0.11 -3.67
CA ASP A 230 7.58 -0.71 -2.57
C ASP A 230 8.13 -0.24 -1.21
N ARG A 231 9.40 0.17 -1.17
CA ARG A 231 10.03 0.71 0.05
C ARG A 231 9.46 2.06 0.45
N GLU A 232 9.26 2.96 -0.50
CA GLU A 232 8.67 4.29 -0.25
C GLU A 232 7.22 4.16 0.24
N GLU A 233 6.43 3.30 -0.40
CA GLU A 233 5.06 3.00 0.03
C GLU A 233 5.05 2.40 1.44
N GLN A 234 5.95 1.46 1.73
CA GLN A 234 6.04 0.86 3.06
C GLN A 234 6.40 1.89 4.14
N GLN A 235 7.23 2.89 3.83
CA GLN A 235 7.56 3.98 4.74
C GLN A 235 6.35 4.88 5.01
N LEU A 236 5.60 5.23 3.97
CA LEU A 236 4.35 5.99 4.10
C LEU A 236 3.33 5.24 4.95
N GLN A 237 3.07 3.97 4.64
CA GLN A 237 2.16 3.13 5.42
C GLN A 237 2.59 2.99 6.88
N THR A 238 3.90 2.92 7.15
CA THR A 238 4.42 2.84 8.53
C THR A 238 4.17 4.14 9.28
N THR A 239 4.35 5.28 8.63
CA THR A 239 4.08 6.61 9.19
C THR A 239 2.60 6.77 9.50
N GLU A 240 1.72 6.46 8.54
CA GLU A 240 0.27 6.49 8.73
C GLU A 240 -0.18 5.55 9.85
N ARG A 241 0.37 4.33 9.92
CA ARG A 241 0.07 3.39 11.02
C ARG A 241 0.51 3.95 12.38
N HIS A 242 1.64 4.64 12.43
CA HIS A 242 2.12 5.28 13.66
C HIS A 242 1.19 6.43 14.09
N GLU A 243 0.80 7.29 13.16
CA GLU A 243 -0.14 8.39 13.39
C GLU A 243 -1.51 7.88 13.82
N ALA A 244 -2.06 6.89 13.12
CA ALA A 244 -3.32 6.24 13.48
C ALA A 244 -3.25 5.60 14.88
N SER A 245 -2.12 5.00 15.24
CA SER A 245 -1.89 4.47 16.59
C SER A 245 -1.90 5.57 17.65
N ASN A 246 -1.23 6.70 17.38
CA ASN A 246 -1.20 7.85 18.28
C ASN A 246 -2.59 8.49 18.43
N HIS A 247 -3.34 8.61 17.35
CA HIS A 247 -4.74 9.06 17.36
C HIS A 247 -5.61 8.13 18.22
N ARG A 248 -5.51 6.81 18.05
CA ARG A 248 -6.24 5.83 18.87
C ARG A 248 -5.87 5.94 20.35
N LYS A 249 -4.59 6.09 20.68
CA LYS A 249 -4.15 6.28 22.08
C LYS A 249 -4.73 7.55 22.70
N ARG A 250 -4.70 8.67 21.97
CA ARG A 250 -5.30 9.94 22.41
C ARG A 250 -6.80 9.81 22.63
N LEU A 251 -7.52 9.21 21.67
CA LEU A 251 -8.95 8.97 21.79
C LEU A 251 -9.28 8.09 22.97
N MET A 252 -8.55 6.99 23.18
CA MET A 252 -8.72 6.12 24.35
C MET A 252 -8.49 6.87 25.67
N THR A 253 -7.46 7.71 25.74
CA THR A 253 -7.16 8.51 26.93
C THR A 253 -8.26 9.54 27.21
N TRP A 254 -8.78 10.19 26.17
CA TRP A 254 -9.90 11.13 26.31
C TRP A 254 -11.18 10.42 26.72
N THR A 255 -11.49 9.27 26.10
CA THR A 255 -12.69 8.48 26.38
C THR A 255 -12.65 7.96 27.82
N SER A 256 -11.51 7.44 28.29
CA SER A 256 -11.39 6.95 29.68
C SER A 256 -11.54 8.07 30.71
N LYS A 257 -11.01 9.27 30.41
CA LYS A 257 -11.21 10.44 31.25
C LYS A 257 -12.68 10.86 31.29
N ALA A 258 -13.33 10.96 30.13
CA ALA A 258 -14.74 11.34 30.03
C ALA A 258 -15.66 10.34 30.74
N THR A 259 -15.40 9.03 30.61
CA THR A 259 -16.14 8.00 31.34
C THR A 259 -15.94 8.13 32.85
N GLY A 260 -14.71 8.36 33.31
CA GLY A 260 -14.43 8.56 34.73
C GLY A 260 -15.10 9.81 35.32
N GLU A 261 -15.11 10.93 34.58
CA GLU A 261 -15.83 12.14 34.97
C GLU A 261 -17.34 11.90 35.05
N MET A 262 -17.91 11.18 34.08
CA MET A 262 -19.33 10.83 34.07
C MET A 262 -19.72 9.91 35.23
N GLU A 263 -18.90 8.90 35.53
CA GLU A 263 -19.07 8.03 36.69
C GLU A 263 -19.04 8.81 38.01
N ALA A 264 -18.10 9.76 38.14
CA ALA A 264 -18.00 10.63 39.32
C ALA A 264 -19.25 11.52 39.48
N LEU A 265 -19.76 12.11 38.39
CA LEU A 265 -20.99 12.90 38.40
C LEU A 265 -22.20 12.06 38.82
N GLN A 266 -22.33 10.83 38.30
CA GLN A 266 -23.39 9.91 38.70
C GLN A 266 -23.29 9.53 40.18
N ALA A 267 -22.09 9.24 40.67
CA ALA A 267 -21.86 8.91 42.08
C ALA A 267 -22.22 10.10 42.99
N GLN A 268 -21.83 11.32 42.61
CA GLN A 268 -22.18 12.53 43.34
C GLN A 268 -23.70 12.77 43.35
N GLY A 269 -24.38 12.58 42.22
CA GLY A 269 -25.83 12.67 42.13
C GLY A 269 -26.54 11.68 43.06
N ARG A 270 -26.05 10.44 43.15
CA ARG A 270 -26.58 9.43 44.09
C ARG A 270 -26.38 9.84 45.55
N ARG A 271 -25.21 10.38 45.90
CA ARG A 271 -24.92 10.88 47.26
C ARG A 271 -25.85 12.04 47.62
N ASN A 272 -25.93 13.05 46.77
CA ASN A 272 -26.80 14.21 46.99
C ASN A 272 -28.28 13.80 47.16
N ALA A 273 -28.76 12.84 46.36
CA ALA A 273 -30.11 12.32 46.49
C ALA A 273 -30.34 11.59 47.82
N SER A 274 -29.35 10.82 48.29
CA SER A 274 -29.39 10.17 49.60
C SER A 274 -29.41 11.20 50.74
N ASP A 275 -28.56 12.22 50.66
CA ASP A 275 -28.50 13.32 51.63
C ASP A 275 -29.82 14.09 51.67
N GLN A 276 -30.43 14.34 50.51
CA GLN A 276 -31.73 15.01 50.44
C GLN A 276 -32.83 14.16 51.08
N LYS A 277 -32.84 12.84 50.85
CA LYS A 277 -33.78 11.93 51.52
C LYS A 277 -33.59 11.95 53.03
N ARG A 278 -32.35 11.90 53.51
CA ARG A 278 -32.02 11.98 54.95
C ARG A 278 -32.51 13.30 55.55
N ARG A 279 -32.27 14.43 54.89
CA ARG A 279 -32.75 15.75 55.37
C ARG A 279 -34.26 15.80 55.47
N ARG A 280 -34.99 15.36 54.44
CA ARG A 280 -36.45 15.29 54.46
C ARG A 280 -36.97 14.44 55.61
N PHE A 281 -36.38 13.26 55.84
CA PHE A 281 -36.77 12.40 56.96
C PHE A 281 -36.53 13.06 58.32
N LEU A 282 -35.41 13.76 58.50
CA LEU A 282 -35.13 14.50 59.73
C LEU A 282 -36.11 15.67 59.92
N GLU A 283 -36.47 16.38 58.86
CA GLU A 283 -37.51 17.42 58.89
C GLU A 283 -38.86 16.84 59.32
N GLU A 284 -39.29 15.73 58.72
CA GLU A 284 -40.51 15.00 59.10
C GLU A 284 -40.50 14.63 60.60
N LEU A 285 -39.41 14.02 61.08
CA LEU A 285 -39.24 13.68 62.50
C LEU A 285 -39.29 14.92 63.41
N SER A 286 -38.67 16.02 63.00
CA SER A 286 -38.66 17.26 63.80
C SER A 286 -40.03 17.94 63.87
N SER A 287 -40.83 17.82 62.81
CA SER A 287 -42.20 18.35 62.73
C SER A 287 -43.25 17.44 63.36
N PHE A 288 -42.86 16.24 63.77
CA PHE A 288 -43.77 15.25 64.34
C PHE A 288 -44.25 15.71 65.72
N ASN A 289 -45.55 15.98 65.84
CA ASN A 289 -46.14 16.42 67.10
C ASN A 289 -46.40 15.25 68.05
N PHE A 290 -45.32 14.80 68.71
CA PHE A 290 -45.35 13.77 69.74
C PHE A 290 -46.24 14.15 70.93
N THR A 291 -46.41 15.46 71.19
CA THR A 291 -47.18 16.00 72.32
C THR A 291 -48.63 15.50 72.32
N SER A 292 -49.25 15.31 71.15
CA SER A 292 -50.64 14.83 71.08
C SER A 292 -50.79 13.36 71.49
N GLY A 293 -49.90 12.49 71.00
CA GLY A 293 -49.84 11.07 71.38
C GLY A 293 -49.43 10.88 72.83
N PHE A 294 -48.43 11.65 73.28
CA PHE A 294 -47.98 11.70 74.66
C PHE A 294 -49.11 12.13 75.60
N ASN A 295 -49.82 13.23 75.31
CA ASN A 295 -50.92 13.71 76.14
C ASN A 295 -52.12 12.74 76.15
N SER A 296 -52.46 12.13 75.00
CA SER A 296 -53.49 11.09 74.95
C SER A 296 -53.13 9.88 75.82
N THR A 297 -51.87 9.44 75.77
CA THR A 297 -51.38 8.31 76.58
C THR A 297 -51.28 8.68 78.05
N ARG A 298 -50.87 9.91 78.36
CA ARG A 298 -50.87 10.48 79.72
C ARG A 298 -52.25 10.50 80.34
N ASN A 299 -53.28 10.91 79.60
CA ASN A 299 -54.66 10.96 80.09
C ASN A 299 -55.26 9.56 80.30
N LYS A 300 -54.69 8.52 79.68
CA LYS A 300 -55.05 7.11 79.90
C LYS A 300 -54.27 6.46 81.07
N ARG A 301 -53.44 7.22 81.81
CA ARG A 301 -52.71 6.69 82.98
C ARG A 301 -53.65 6.53 84.16
N HIS A 302 -53.59 5.37 84.82
CA HIS A 302 -54.21 5.17 86.13
C HIS A 302 -53.25 5.63 87.23
N ILE A 303 -53.73 6.49 88.14
CA ILE A 303 -52.92 7.03 89.24
C ILE A 303 -52.57 5.88 90.21
N GLY A 304 -51.28 5.74 90.54
CA GLY A 304 -50.78 4.74 91.50
C GLY A 304 -50.20 3.46 90.89
N THR A 305 -50.33 3.26 89.57
CA THR A 305 -49.70 2.12 88.88
C THR A 305 -48.18 2.32 88.76
N ALA A 306 -47.41 1.22 88.67
CA ALA A 306 -45.95 1.20 88.46
C ALA A 306 -45.06 1.77 89.59
N LYS A 307 -45.60 2.27 90.70
CA LYS A 307 -44.80 2.77 91.83
C LYS A 307 -43.90 1.72 92.47
N TRP A 308 -44.33 0.46 92.44
CA TRP A 308 -43.59 -0.68 92.98
C TRP A 308 -42.18 -0.82 92.41
N VAL A 309 -41.93 -0.36 91.17
CA VAL A 309 -40.61 -0.49 90.53
C VAL A 309 -39.55 0.34 91.25
N PHE A 310 -39.94 1.50 91.80
CA PHE A 310 -39.02 2.38 92.51
C PHE A 310 -38.64 1.82 93.89
N GLU A 311 -39.40 0.86 94.40
CA GLU A 311 -39.11 0.18 95.66
C GLU A 311 -38.27 -1.09 95.44
N THR A 312 -38.00 -1.45 94.19
CA THR A 312 -37.15 -2.61 93.89
C THR A 312 -35.69 -2.34 94.25
N PRO A 313 -34.98 -3.29 94.88
CA PRO A 313 -33.56 -3.15 95.19
C PRO A 313 -32.72 -2.83 93.95
N GLU A 314 -33.07 -3.41 92.81
CA GLU A 314 -32.38 -3.23 91.53
C GLU A 314 -32.45 -1.78 91.03
N PHE A 315 -33.58 -1.09 91.24
CA PHE A 315 -33.71 0.32 90.90
C PHE A 315 -32.93 1.23 91.86
N GLN A 316 -33.00 0.95 93.17
CA GLN A 316 -32.29 1.72 94.20
C GLN A 316 -30.77 1.57 94.11
N GLU A 317 -30.29 0.39 93.69
CA GLU A 317 -28.89 0.16 93.40
C GLU A 317 -28.46 0.90 92.12
N TRP A 318 -29.25 0.80 91.04
CA TRP A 318 -28.94 1.50 89.79
C TRP A 318 -28.85 3.03 89.94
N ILE A 319 -29.75 3.65 90.71
CA ILE A 319 -29.74 5.11 90.89
C ILE A 319 -28.56 5.62 91.74
N GLY A 320 -27.94 4.75 92.53
CA GLY A 320 -26.82 5.07 93.42
C GLY A 320 -25.43 4.76 92.85
N ILE A 321 -25.34 4.06 91.72
CA ILE A 321 -24.07 3.67 91.09
C ILE A 321 -23.67 4.69 90.02
N ASP A 322 -22.39 5.10 90.03
CA ASP A 322 -21.77 5.93 88.97
C ASP A 322 -21.40 5.04 87.76
N GLY A 323 -22.43 4.40 87.17
CA GLY A 323 -22.33 3.36 86.15
C GLY A 323 -23.09 3.72 84.86
N PRO A 324 -23.24 2.77 83.91
CA PRO A 324 -23.92 3.04 82.65
C PRO A 324 -25.34 3.60 82.90
N PRO A 325 -25.74 4.70 82.24
CA PRO A 325 -26.97 5.43 82.54
C PRO A 325 -28.24 4.72 82.02
N VAL A 326 -28.21 3.40 81.87
CA VAL A 326 -29.26 2.60 81.23
C VAL A 326 -29.70 1.47 82.14
N LEU A 327 -30.97 1.51 82.58
CA LEU A 327 -31.66 0.42 83.26
C LEU A 327 -32.56 -0.32 82.25
N HIS A 328 -32.27 -1.58 81.99
CA HIS A 328 -33.07 -2.39 81.07
C HIS A 328 -34.16 -3.15 81.83
N VAL A 329 -35.42 -2.74 81.65
CA VAL A 329 -36.60 -3.35 82.29
C VAL A 329 -37.33 -4.23 81.29
N THR A 330 -37.37 -5.55 81.55
CA THR A 330 -38.10 -6.51 80.69
C THR A 330 -39.41 -6.94 81.31
N GLY A 331 -40.48 -7.00 80.52
CA GLY A 331 -41.79 -7.49 80.94
C GLY A 331 -42.48 -8.33 79.85
N LYS A 332 -43.33 -9.28 80.26
CA LYS A 332 -44.07 -10.15 79.33
C LYS A 332 -45.09 -9.33 78.53
N SER A 333 -45.14 -9.58 77.23
CA SER A 333 -45.87 -8.86 76.17
C SER A 333 -47.41 -9.03 76.25
N GLU A 334 -48.00 -8.73 77.39
CA GLU A 334 -49.42 -8.41 77.46
C GLU A 334 -49.56 -7.06 78.19
N SER A 335 -49.52 -5.99 77.39
CA SER A 335 -50.01 -4.63 77.68
C SER A 335 -49.12 -3.53 78.27
N SER A 336 -47.80 -3.68 78.49
CA SER A 336 -47.08 -2.55 79.11
C SER A 336 -45.64 -2.23 78.71
N THR A 337 -44.86 -3.09 78.07
CA THR A 337 -43.41 -2.83 77.85
C THR A 337 -43.12 -1.54 77.05
N THR A 338 -43.91 -1.21 76.02
CA THR A 338 -43.75 0.04 75.25
C THR A 338 -44.13 1.31 76.01
N LYS A 339 -44.86 1.21 77.13
CA LYS A 339 -45.23 2.37 77.95
C LYS A 339 -44.16 2.78 78.96
N TRP A 340 -43.15 1.95 79.23
CA TRP A 340 -42.17 2.22 80.29
C TRP A 340 -41.06 3.19 79.89
N SER A 341 -40.64 3.24 78.63
CA SER A 341 -39.55 4.12 78.17
C SER A 341 -39.90 5.61 78.28
N GLU A 342 -41.18 5.98 78.21
CA GLU A 342 -41.65 7.37 78.43
C GLU A 342 -41.72 7.79 79.93
N TRP A 343 -41.48 6.88 80.87
CA TRP A 343 -41.52 7.22 82.31
C TRP A 343 -40.18 7.69 82.88
N LEU A 344 -39.04 7.29 82.32
CA LEU A 344 -37.74 7.64 82.89
C LEU A 344 -37.25 9.06 82.55
N GLU A 345 -37.57 9.59 81.36
CA GLU A 345 -37.07 10.91 80.91
C GLU A 345 -37.62 12.11 81.70
N LEU A 346 -38.68 11.95 82.50
CA LEU A 346 -39.31 13.06 83.24
C LEU A 346 -38.86 13.19 84.70
N THR A 347 -37.87 12.42 85.14
CA THR A 347 -37.31 12.53 86.51
C THR A 347 -35.91 13.13 86.56
N THR A 348 -35.37 13.53 85.41
CA THR A 348 -34.06 14.22 85.32
C THR A 348 -34.24 15.57 84.62
N VAL A 349 -34.75 16.56 85.37
CA VAL A 349 -34.47 17.99 85.20
C VAL A 349 -34.10 18.55 86.56
#